data_AF-A0A9P5EGW6-F1
#
_entry.id   AF-A0A9P5EGW6-F1
#
_cell.length_a   1.000
_cell.length_b   1.000
_cell.length_c   1.000
_cell.angle_alpha   90.00
_cell.angle_beta   90.00
_cell.angle_gamma   90.00
#
_symmetry.space_group_name_H-M   'P 1'
#
loop_
_entity.id
_entity.type
_entity.pdbx_description
1 polymer ?
#
loop_
_entity_poly.entity_id
_entity_poly.type
_entity_poly.pdbx_seq_one_letter_code
_entity_poly.pdbx_strand_id
1 'polypeptide(L)'
;MEELEACVLFPSPKQQETQRLRERNRIAKRASRARQRQREHTTADVAVQPTPTAEATSQDLALVLALTPPVPRQLSVSVPVSVPGISNPEPRAPPASSTTSLTSDSSDLNSRPSRLLHIAARNGTTGILLSLIKAGVDVNSRDCSGTTPLHIAVRFRRASALELLVNHGANINARDSGNMTALEVAVRAQDEELVNILLSGGAELH
;
A
#
# COMPACT_ATOMS: atom_id res chain seq x y z
N MET A 1 -4.43 32.17 -47.04
CA MET A 1 -3.81 30.82 -47.03
C MET A 1 -3.67 30.37 -45.57
N GLU A 2 -4.78 30.18 -44.85
CA GLU A 2 -4.74 29.75 -43.43
C GLU A 2 -5.98 28.90 -43.08
N GLU A 3 -6.28 27.86 -43.87
CA GLU A 3 -7.33 26.87 -43.55
C GLU A 3 -6.82 25.42 -43.59
N LEU A 4 -5.55 25.18 -43.18
CA LEU A 4 -4.96 23.84 -43.21
C LEU A 4 -4.25 23.41 -41.90
N GLU A 5 -4.66 23.90 -40.73
CA GLU A 5 -4.09 23.44 -39.45
C GLU A 5 -5.10 22.87 -38.42
N ALA A 6 -6.38 22.73 -38.76
CA ALA A 6 -7.38 22.23 -37.81
C ALA A 6 -7.46 20.70 -37.68
N CYS A 7 -6.85 19.92 -38.58
CA CYS A 7 -6.96 18.45 -38.57
C CYS A 7 -6.20 17.74 -37.44
N VAL A 8 -5.39 18.46 -36.66
CA VAL A 8 -4.59 17.87 -35.56
C VAL A 8 -5.32 17.88 -34.22
N LEU A 9 -6.41 18.64 -34.07
CA LEU A 9 -6.96 18.91 -32.73
C LEU A 9 -7.91 17.84 -32.19
N PHE A 10 -8.64 17.10 -33.03
CA PHE A 10 -9.55 16.05 -32.55
C PHE A 10 -9.58 14.83 -33.47
N PRO A 11 -8.82 13.75 -33.15
CA PRO A 11 -8.90 12.51 -33.89
C PRO A 11 -10.32 11.92 -33.78
N SER A 12 -10.90 11.52 -34.92
CA SER A 12 -12.22 10.88 -34.98
C SER A 12 -12.29 9.66 -34.04
N PRO A 13 -13.47 9.29 -33.52
CA PRO A 13 -13.61 8.16 -32.58
C PRO A 13 -13.03 6.85 -33.13
N LYS A 14 -13.17 6.59 -34.44
CA LYS A 14 -12.52 5.45 -35.12
C LYS A 14 -10.98 5.52 -35.08
N GLN A 15 -10.39 6.70 -35.22
CA GLN A 15 -8.95 6.90 -35.13
C GLN A 15 -8.45 6.70 -33.69
N GLN A 16 -9.17 7.22 -32.70
CA GLN A 16 -8.83 6.99 -31.28
C GLN A 16 -8.88 5.50 -30.91
N GLU A 17 -9.87 4.76 -31.40
CA GLU A 17 -9.99 3.32 -31.12
C GLU A 17 -8.82 2.53 -31.74
N THR A 18 -8.41 2.86 -32.97
CA THR A 18 -7.22 2.24 -33.59
C THR A 18 -5.93 2.59 -32.85
N GLN A 19 -5.78 3.82 -32.35
CA GLN A 19 -4.63 4.23 -31.55
C GLN A 19 -4.57 3.46 -30.22
N ARG A 20 -5.71 3.37 -29.51
CA ARG A 20 -5.83 2.58 -28.27
C ARG A 20 -5.50 1.11 -28.50
N LEU A 21 -5.98 0.51 -29.60
CA LEU A 21 -5.70 -0.88 -29.92
C LEU A 21 -4.20 -1.11 -30.24
N ARG A 22 -3.58 -0.19 -30.99
CA ARG A 22 -2.14 -0.20 -31.27
C ARG A 22 -1.31 -0.11 -30.00
N GLU A 23 -1.69 0.76 -29.08
CA GLU A 23 -1.01 0.92 -27.80
C GLU A 23 -1.15 -0.32 -26.90
N ARG A 24 -2.37 -0.87 -26.78
CA ARG A 24 -2.62 -2.14 -26.07
C ARG A 24 -1.75 -3.28 -26.61
N ASN A 25 -1.65 -3.40 -27.94
CA ASN A 25 -0.80 -4.42 -28.58
C ASN A 25 0.70 -4.18 -28.33
N ARG A 26 1.15 -2.93 -28.26
CA ARG A 26 2.54 -2.61 -27.88
C ARG A 26 2.84 -3.00 -26.44
N ILE A 27 1.94 -2.69 -25.51
CA ILE A 27 2.07 -3.05 -24.09
C ILE A 27 2.09 -4.58 -23.93
N ALA A 28 1.16 -5.28 -24.58
CA ALA A 28 1.11 -6.75 -24.56
C ALA A 28 2.41 -7.39 -25.07
N LYS A 29 2.99 -6.88 -26.16
CA LYS A 29 4.29 -7.34 -26.68
C LYS A 29 5.46 -7.08 -25.72
N ARG A 30 5.45 -5.96 -24.98
CA ARG A 30 6.47 -5.68 -23.96
C ARG A 30 6.32 -6.62 -22.77
N ALA A 31 5.08 -6.90 -22.35
CA ALA A 31 4.79 -7.82 -21.27
C ALA A 31 5.20 -9.27 -21.59
N SER A 32 4.96 -9.76 -22.82
CA SER A 32 5.38 -11.11 -23.23
C SER A 32 6.91 -11.26 -23.23
N ARG A 33 7.64 -10.25 -23.74
CA ARG A 33 9.12 -10.23 -23.68
C ARG A 33 9.65 -10.19 -22.25
N ALA A 34 9.00 -9.44 -21.36
CA ALA A 34 9.38 -9.39 -19.95
C ALA A 34 9.20 -10.76 -19.27
N ARG A 35 8.08 -11.45 -19.52
CA ARG A 35 7.86 -12.83 -19.02
C ARG A 35 8.88 -13.82 -19.54
N GLN A 36 9.30 -13.68 -20.81
CA GLN A 36 10.33 -14.55 -21.38
C GLN A 36 11.71 -14.33 -20.75
N ARG A 37 12.09 -13.08 -20.49
CA ARG A 37 13.32 -12.75 -19.74
C ARG A 37 13.30 -13.30 -18.31
N GLN A 38 12.15 -13.26 -17.65
CA GLN A 38 12.00 -13.88 -16.33
C GLN A 38 12.17 -15.40 -16.40
N ARG A 39 11.61 -16.06 -17.41
CA ARG A 39 11.82 -17.51 -17.64
C ARG A 39 13.30 -17.83 -17.88
N GLU A 40 13.97 -17.08 -18.74
CA GLU A 40 15.41 -17.28 -19.03
C GLU A 40 16.27 -17.07 -17.77
N HIS A 41 15.97 -16.06 -16.95
CA HIS A 41 16.66 -15.84 -15.67
C HIS A 41 16.40 -16.99 -14.68
N THR A 42 15.21 -17.59 -14.66
CA THR A 42 14.93 -18.74 -13.79
C THR A 42 15.54 -20.05 -14.30
N THR A 43 15.74 -20.22 -15.62
CA THR A 43 16.34 -21.43 -16.19
C THR A 43 17.86 -21.46 -16.00
N ALA A 44 18.50 -20.32 -15.75
CA ALA A 44 19.94 -20.24 -15.49
C ALA A 44 20.36 -20.74 -14.09
N ASP A 45 19.42 -21.03 -13.18
CA ASP A 45 19.68 -21.47 -11.80
C ASP A 45 19.37 -22.97 -11.54
N VAL A 46 18.93 -23.74 -12.56
CA VAL A 46 18.57 -25.17 -12.39
C VAL A 46 19.47 -26.08 -13.22
N ALA A 47 20.79 -25.96 -13.05
CA ALA A 47 21.75 -26.92 -13.57
C ALA A 47 22.99 -27.02 -12.68
N VAL A 48 22.88 -27.68 -11.52
CA VAL A 48 23.85 -28.68 -11.02
C VAL A 48 23.17 -29.44 -9.87
N GLN A 49 22.70 -30.66 -10.14
CA GLN A 49 23.09 -31.87 -9.41
C GLN A 49 22.62 -33.09 -10.23
N PRO A 50 23.53 -33.96 -10.72
CA PRO A 50 23.16 -35.25 -11.28
C PRO A 50 22.77 -36.21 -10.15
N THR A 51 21.62 -36.88 -10.31
CA THR A 51 21.21 -38.04 -9.51
C THR A 51 22.14 -39.23 -9.80
N PRO A 52 22.67 -39.93 -8.79
CA PRO A 52 23.20 -41.28 -8.98
C PRO A 52 22.22 -42.32 -8.42
N THR A 53 21.62 -43.08 -9.33
CA THR A 53 20.93 -44.34 -9.07
C THR A 53 21.95 -45.49 -9.05
N ALA A 54 21.72 -46.44 -8.13
CA ALA A 54 22.12 -47.85 -8.15
C ALA A 54 23.53 -48.28 -7.69
N GLU A 55 23.50 -49.07 -6.61
CA GLU A 55 24.25 -50.31 -6.32
C GLU A 55 25.79 -50.36 -6.41
N ALA A 56 26.43 -50.57 -5.24
CA ALA A 56 27.41 -51.65 -5.03
C ALA A 56 27.97 -51.65 -3.58
N THR A 57 27.87 -52.83 -2.97
CA THR A 57 28.88 -53.50 -2.11
C THR A 57 29.39 -52.86 -0.82
N SER A 58 29.04 -53.54 0.28
CA SER A 58 29.84 -53.85 1.48
C SER A 58 31.34 -53.49 1.47
N GLN A 59 31.79 -53.10 2.66
CA GLN A 59 33.18 -53.05 3.16
C GLN A 59 34.00 -51.85 2.67
N ASP A 60 34.06 -50.80 3.49
CA ASP A 60 35.28 -50.54 4.26
C ASP A 60 34.99 -49.60 5.45
N LEU A 61 35.82 -49.76 6.48
CA LEU A 61 35.66 -49.22 7.82
C LEU A 61 36.39 -47.87 7.94
N ALA A 62 35.90 -47.09 8.91
CA ALA A 62 36.68 -46.17 9.72
C ALA A 62 37.21 -44.87 9.07
N LEU A 63 37.38 -43.86 9.94
CA LEU A 63 37.93 -42.52 9.69
C LEU A 63 36.99 -41.60 8.88
N VAL A 64 36.30 -40.60 9.42
CA VAL A 64 36.62 -39.73 10.57
C VAL A 64 35.32 -39.10 11.04
N LEU A 65 34.96 -39.41 12.29
CA LEU A 65 34.11 -38.56 13.14
C LEU A 65 34.83 -37.24 13.38
N ALA A 66 34.28 -36.11 12.90
CA ALA A 66 34.64 -34.80 13.44
C ALA A 66 33.52 -33.76 13.21
N LEU A 67 32.63 -33.71 14.20
CA LEU A 67 31.95 -32.52 14.77
C LEU A 67 31.21 -31.51 13.88
N THR A 68 29.98 -31.27 14.33
CA THR A 68 29.03 -30.19 14.04
C THR A 68 29.57 -28.76 14.26
N PRO A 69 29.02 -27.73 13.57
CA PRO A 69 29.48 -26.34 13.63
C PRO A 69 28.82 -25.53 14.76
N PRO A 70 29.41 -24.39 15.19
CA PRO A 70 28.58 -23.15 15.22
C PRO A 70 29.32 -21.79 15.01
N VAL A 71 28.66 -20.92 14.24
CA VAL A 71 28.50 -19.44 14.33
C VAL A 71 29.75 -18.50 14.31
N PRO A 72 29.82 -17.51 13.39
CA PRO A 72 30.85 -16.47 13.40
C PRO A 72 30.47 -15.26 14.29
N ARG A 73 31.43 -14.79 15.09
CA ARG A 73 31.38 -13.52 15.82
C ARG A 73 32.49 -12.56 15.35
N GLN A 74 32.03 -11.36 14.99
CA GLN A 74 32.65 -10.03 15.10
C GLN A 74 34.04 -9.75 14.50
N LEU A 75 34.07 -8.71 13.65
CA LEU A 75 35.16 -7.73 13.68
C LEU A 75 34.58 -6.32 13.67
N SER A 76 34.78 -5.65 14.80
CA SER A 76 34.66 -4.22 15.00
C SER A 76 35.91 -3.51 14.48
N VAL A 77 35.75 -2.45 13.69
CA VAL A 77 36.74 -1.35 13.65
C VAL A 77 35.98 -0.04 13.66
N SER A 78 36.19 0.72 14.74
CA SER A 78 35.85 2.12 14.87
C SER A 78 36.90 2.97 14.17
N VAL A 79 36.51 4.11 13.60
CA VAL A 79 36.96 5.48 13.95
C VAL A 79 36.48 6.46 12.86
N PRO A 80 36.15 7.71 13.23
CA PRO A 80 35.18 8.55 12.53
C PRO A 80 35.86 9.59 11.64
N VAL A 81 35.17 10.02 10.58
CA VAL A 81 35.49 11.27 9.90
C VAL A 81 34.22 12.10 9.84
N SER A 82 34.25 13.20 10.59
CA SER A 82 33.33 14.32 10.44
C SER A 82 33.57 14.99 9.09
N VAL A 83 32.52 15.18 8.30
CA VAL A 83 32.44 16.25 7.30
C VAL A 83 31.01 16.79 7.28
N PRO A 84 30.80 18.12 7.40
CA PRO A 84 29.49 18.71 7.65
C PRO A 84 28.73 19.04 6.36
N GLY A 85 27.40 19.12 6.48
CA GLY A 85 26.55 20.03 5.71
C GLY A 85 26.52 19.89 4.19
N ILE A 86 25.63 19.03 3.68
CA ILE A 86 24.97 19.27 2.39
C ILE A 86 23.48 19.00 2.59
N SER A 87 22.73 20.10 2.65
CA SER A 87 21.28 20.17 2.55
C SER A 87 20.82 19.44 1.29
N ASN A 88 20.08 18.35 1.43
CA ASN A 88 19.32 17.78 0.32
C ASN A 88 17.87 18.30 0.41
N PRO A 89 17.42 19.14 -0.53
CA PRO A 89 16.03 19.58 -0.59
C PRO A 89 15.12 18.44 -1.06
N GLU A 90 14.01 18.30 -0.34
CA GLU A 90 12.71 17.72 -0.68
C GLU A 90 12.49 17.24 -2.14
N PRO A 91 11.95 16.02 -2.37
CA PRO A 91 11.53 15.60 -3.71
C PRO A 91 10.25 16.36 -4.13
N ARG A 92 10.47 17.43 -4.89
CA ARG A 92 9.47 18.24 -5.58
C ARG A 92 8.59 17.40 -6.53
N ALA A 93 7.28 17.48 -6.33
CA ALA A 93 6.24 16.94 -7.20
C ALA A 93 6.30 17.53 -8.64
N PRO A 94 5.86 16.80 -9.68
CA PRO A 94 5.71 17.34 -11.02
C PRO A 94 4.44 18.21 -11.18
N PRO A 95 4.49 19.34 -11.92
CA PRO A 95 3.32 20.17 -12.19
C PRO A 95 2.53 19.73 -13.43
N ALA A 96 1.21 19.82 -13.28
CA ALA A 96 0.12 20.08 -14.26
C ALA A 96 0.26 19.65 -15.73
N SER A 97 -0.73 18.89 -16.23
CA SER A 97 -1.69 19.39 -17.24
C SER A 97 -2.85 18.42 -17.50
N SER A 98 -4.04 18.89 -17.12
CA SER A 98 -5.28 18.95 -17.92
C SER A 98 -5.86 17.67 -18.54
N THR A 99 -7.02 17.25 -18.05
CA THR A 99 -8.34 17.44 -18.71
C THR A 99 -9.39 16.51 -18.10
N THR A 100 -10.42 17.09 -17.50
CA THR A 100 -11.83 16.68 -17.67
C THR A 100 -12.67 17.77 -17.03
N SER A 101 -13.33 18.52 -17.89
CA SER A 101 -14.29 19.56 -17.54
C SER A 101 -15.58 18.95 -16.99
N LEU A 102 -16.31 19.81 -16.28
CA LEU A 102 -17.73 19.73 -15.90
C LEU A 102 -18.02 18.92 -14.62
N THR A 103 -18.01 19.61 -13.48
CA THR A 103 -19.22 19.84 -12.66
C THR A 103 -18.94 20.96 -11.66
N SER A 104 -19.84 21.95 -11.67
CA SER A 104 -20.33 22.73 -10.52
C SER A 104 -19.50 22.78 -9.23
N ASP A 105 -19.09 24.01 -8.92
CA ASP A 105 -19.39 24.70 -7.65
C ASP A 105 -19.11 23.99 -6.31
N SER A 106 -18.19 24.61 -5.55
CA SER A 106 -18.14 24.62 -4.08
C SER A 106 -17.96 23.28 -3.35
N SER A 107 -16.71 22.81 -3.19
CA SER A 107 -16.19 22.19 -1.93
C SER A 107 -14.88 21.39 -2.12
N ASP A 108 -13.73 22.06 -2.13
CA ASP A 108 -12.45 21.44 -1.75
C ASP A 108 -12.40 21.23 -0.21
N LEU A 109 -13.43 20.60 0.36
CA LEU A 109 -13.58 20.41 1.82
C LEU A 109 -13.00 19.08 2.33
N ASN A 110 -12.52 18.20 1.44
CA ASN A 110 -11.92 16.92 1.83
C ASN A 110 -10.71 16.66 0.94
N SER A 111 -9.51 16.86 1.47
CA SER A 111 -8.25 16.56 0.77
C SER A 111 -8.32 15.12 0.24
N ARG A 112 -8.05 14.90 -1.04
CA ARG A 112 -8.14 13.56 -1.66
C ARG A 112 -7.59 12.39 -0.81
N PRO A 113 -6.46 12.52 -0.08
CA PRO A 113 -6.00 11.50 0.86
C PRO A 113 -6.97 11.15 1.99
N SER A 114 -7.63 12.13 2.63
CA SER A 114 -8.56 11.85 3.73
C SER A 114 -9.78 11.10 3.23
N ARG A 115 -10.33 11.45 2.06
CA ARG A 115 -11.41 10.67 1.43
C ARG A 115 -11.01 9.21 1.18
N LEU A 116 -9.78 8.97 0.73
CA LEU A 116 -9.26 7.61 0.54
C LEU A 116 -9.15 6.84 1.85
N LEU A 117 -8.73 7.50 2.94
CA LEU A 117 -8.69 6.91 4.28
C LEU A 117 -10.09 6.45 4.74
N HIS A 118 -11.12 7.28 4.52
CA HIS A 118 -12.51 6.94 4.86
C HIS A 118 -13.00 5.73 4.05
N ILE A 119 -12.68 5.68 2.75
CA ILE A 119 -13.03 4.53 1.90
C ILE A 119 -12.30 3.26 2.35
N ALA A 120 -11.02 3.35 2.69
CA ALA A 120 -10.24 2.22 3.18
C ALA A 120 -10.78 1.68 4.51
N ALA A 121 -11.17 2.57 5.44
CA ALA A 121 -11.81 2.21 6.69
C ALA A 121 -13.16 1.52 6.47
N ARG A 122 -13.96 2.01 5.51
CA ARG A 122 -15.25 1.39 5.13
C ARG A 122 -15.08 -0.04 4.62
N ASN A 123 -14.11 -0.24 3.72
CA ASN A 123 -13.86 -1.53 3.11
C ASN A 123 -13.10 -2.49 4.03
N GLY A 124 -12.47 -1.99 5.11
CA GLY A 124 -11.62 -2.78 5.99
C GLY A 124 -10.27 -3.16 5.38
N THR A 125 -9.83 -2.44 4.34
CA THR A 125 -8.58 -2.74 3.63
C THR A 125 -7.37 -2.22 4.39
N THR A 126 -6.84 -3.05 5.29
CA THR A 126 -5.71 -2.75 6.17
C THR A 126 -4.44 -2.31 5.42
N GLY A 127 -4.12 -2.94 4.28
CA GLY A 127 -2.92 -2.62 3.49
C GLY A 127 -2.96 -1.20 2.89
N ILE A 128 -4.12 -0.77 2.39
CA ILE A 128 -4.31 0.59 1.86
C ILE A 128 -4.27 1.59 3.01
N LEU A 129 -4.95 1.27 4.13
CA LEU A 129 -4.98 2.09 5.33
C LEU A 129 -3.56 2.37 5.86
N LEU A 130 -2.73 1.34 6.01
CA LEU A 130 -1.33 1.46 6.42
C LEU A 130 -0.50 2.31 5.45
N SER A 131 -0.73 2.14 4.15
CA SER A 131 -0.02 2.91 3.13
C SER A 131 -0.36 4.40 3.21
N LEU A 132 -1.62 4.75 3.47
CA LEU A 132 -2.08 6.12 3.67
C LEU A 132 -1.51 6.73 4.95
N ILE A 133 -1.52 5.98 6.05
CA ILE A 133 -0.95 6.46 7.33
C ILE A 133 0.56 6.72 7.16
N LYS A 134 1.27 5.82 6.47
CA LYS A 134 2.70 6.01 6.12
C LYS A 134 2.95 7.20 5.20
N ALA A 135 1.97 7.56 4.37
CA ALA A 135 2.04 8.74 3.52
C ALA A 135 1.79 10.06 4.29
N GLY A 136 1.59 10.00 5.62
CA GLY A 136 1.36 11.19 6.45
C GLY A 136 -0.06 11.72 6.39
N VAL A 137 -1.03 10.89 6.01
CA VAL A 137 -2.46 11.27 6.02
C VAL A 137 -2.95 11.36 7.46
N ASP A 138 -3.69 12.43 7.77
CA ASP A 138 -4.29 12.62 9.08
C ASP A 138 -5.35 11.54 9.37
N VAL A 139 -5.07 10.74 10.40
CA VAL A 139 -5.93 9.65 10.89
C VAL A 139 -7.20 10.19 11.55
N ASN A 140 -7.19 11.45 11.97
CA ASN A 140 -8.34 12.12 12.62
C ASN A 140 -9.13 13.01 11.65
N SER A 141 -8.83 12.92 10.35
CA SER A 141 -9.55 13.67 9.33
C SER A 141 -11.05 13.43 9.41
N ARG A 142 -11.82 14.51 9.23
CA ARG A 142 -13.29 14.47 9.25
C ARG A 142 -13.84 14.60 7.84
N ASP A 143 -14.87 13.83 7.51
CA ASP A 143 -15.61 14.01 6.26
C ASP A 143 -16.55 15.24 6.35
N CYS A 144 -17.24 15.56 5.25
CA CYS A 144 -18.25 16.64 5.21
C CYS A 144 -19.39 16.47 6.24
N SER A 145 -19.58 15.26 6.75
CA SER A 145 -20.52 14.93 7.81
C SER A 145 -19.91 14.96 9.21
N GLY A 146 -18.68 15.44 9.39
CA GLY A 146 -17.99 15.44 10.68
C GLY A 146 -17.59 14.04 11.19
N THR A 147 -17.83 13.00 10.40
CA THR A 147 -17.44 11.61 10.69
C THR A 147 -15.94 11.45 10.63
N THR A 148 -15.35 10.74 11.60
CA THR A 148 -13.96 10.30 11.52
C THR A 148 -13.87 8.92 10.87
N PRO A 149 -12.71 8.52 10.31
CA PRO A 149 -12.50 7.17 9.77
C PRO A 149 -12.74 6.08 10.81
N LEU A 150 -12.51 6.37 12.09
CA LEU A 150 -12.79 5.45 13.21
C LEU A 150 -14.30 5.16 13.34
N HIS A 151 -15.17 6.17 13.22
CA HIS A 151 -16.62 5.96 13.18
C HIS A 151 -17.06 5.10 11.98
N ILE A 152 -16.42 5.30 10.82
CA ILE A 152 -16.70 4.48 9.64
C ILE A 152 -16.30 3.03 9.89
N ALA A 153 -15.12 2.77 10.46
CA ALA A 153 -14.70 1.42 10.79
C ALA A 153 -15.70 0.71 11.72
N VAL A 154 -16.22 1.41 12.73
CA VAL A 154 -17.28 0.88 13.62
C VAL A 154 -18.58 0.61 12.85
N ARG A 155 -19.07 1.58 12.08
CA ARG A 155 -20.36 1.48 11.36
C ARG A 155 -20.37 0.32 10.36
N PHE A 156 -19.21 0.00 9.78
CA PHE A 156 -19.05 -1.09 8.83
C PHE A 156 -18.49 -2.38 9.47
N ARG A 157 -18.39 -2.45 10.80
CA ARG A 157 -17.92 -3.59 11.59
C ARG A 157 -16.54 -4.11 11.14
N ARG A 158 -15.60 -3.18 10.95
CA ARG A 158 -14.23 -3.47 10.49
C ARG A 158 -13.25 -3.50 11.66
N ALA A 159 -13.28 -4.57 12.44
CA ALA A 159 -12.40 -4.78 13.60
C ALA A 159 -10.91 -4.54 13.25
N SER A 160 -10.39 -5.19 12.21
CA SER A 160 -8.98 -5.05 11.82
C SER A 160 -8.59 -3.63 11.38
N ALA A 161 -9.51 -2.89 10.77
CA ALA A 161 -9.25 -1.49 10.43
C ALA A 161 -9.29 -0.60 11.67
N LEU A 162 -10.19 -0.90 12.61
CA LEU A 162 -10.33 -0.19 13.87
C LEU A 162 -9.07 -0.35 14.73
N GLU A 163 -8.56 -1.58 14.91
CA GLU A 163 -7.30 -1.85 15.62
C GLU A 163 -6.13 -1.05 15.04
N LEU A 164 -6.02 -1.01 13.70
CA LEU A 164 -4.96 -0.24 13.05
C LEU A 164 -5.11 1.27 13.29
N LEU A 165 -6.33 1.81 13.20
CA LEU A 165 -6.55 3.23 13.47
C LEU A 165 -6.19 3.58 14.92
N VAL A 166 -6.61 2.76 15.88
CA VAL A 166 -6.30 2.93 17.31
C VAL A 166 -4.79 2.87 17.55
N ASN A 167 -4.11 1.86 17.00
CA ASN A 167 -2.64 1.73 17.12
C ASN A 167 -1.88 2.91 16.50
N HIS A 168 -2.46 3.59 15.51
CA HIS A 168 -1.88 4.75 14.84
C HIS A 168 -2.34 6.10 15.42
N GLY A 169 -2.92 6.11 16.62
CA GLY A 169 -3.24 7.35 17.35
C GLY A 169 -4.53 8.02 16.88
N ALA A 170 -5.49 7.25 16.37
CA ALA A 170 -6.83 7.76 16.14
C ALA A 170 -7.49 8.18 17.46
N ASN A 171 -8.19 9.31 17.44
CA ASN A 171 -8.91 9.84 18.58
C ASN A 171 -10.19 9.02 18.80
N ILE A 172 -10.16 8.18 19.84
CA ILE A 172 -11.23 7.23 20.18
C ILE A 172 -12.46 7.96 20.73
N ASN A 173 -12.25 9.06 21.45
CA ASN A 173 -13.31 9.89 22.03
C ASN A 173 -13.80 10.98 21.06
N ALA A 174 -13.43 10.90 19.78
CA ALA A 174 -13.98 11.79 18.77
C ALA A 174 -15.50 11.64 18.69
N ARG A 175 -16.21 12.75 18.51
CA ARG A 175 -17.67 12.77 18.35
C ARG A 175 -18.08 12.96 16.89
N ASP A 176 -18.93 12.08 16.36
CA ASP A 176 -19.51 12.26 15.02
C ASP A 176 -20.46 13.49 14.97
N SER A 177 -21.00 13.83 13.80
CA SER A 177 -22.08 14.83 13.62
C SER A 177 -23.27 14.63 14.53
N GLY A 178 -23.56 13.39 14.92
CA GLY A 178 -24.60 13.07 15.89
C GLY A 178 -24.21 13.30 17.35
N ASN A 179 -23.06 13.93 17.63
CA ASN A 179 -22.44 14.03 18.95
C ASN A 179 -22.17 12.68 19.65
N MET A 180 -22.26 11.57 18.91
CA MET A 180 -22.00 10.24 19.44
C MET A 180 -20.51 9.90 19.36
N THR A 181 -20.02 9.19 20.36
CA THR A 181 -18.69 8.57 20.32
C THR A 181 -18.70 7.27 19.52
N ALA A 182 -17.53 6.83 19.08
CA ALA A 182 -17.38 5.54 18.40
C ALA A 182 -17.86 4.36 19.25
N LEU A 183 -17.67 4.44 20.58
CA LEU A 183 -18.12 3.44 21.54
C LEU A 183 -19.64 3.36 21.60
N GLU A 184 -20.33 4.49 21.71
CA GLU A 184 -21.81 4.53 21.69
C GLU A 184 -22.37 3.93 20.40
N VAL A 185 -21.74 4.20 19.26
CA VAL A 185 -22.14 3.61 17.98
C VAL A 185 -21.94 2.08 17.98
N ALA A 186 -20.84 1.58 18.54
CA ALA A 186 -20.57 0.15 18.67
C ALA A 186 -21.57 -0.55 19.60
N VAL A 187 -21.92 0.08 20.73
CA VAL A 187 -22.92 -0.43 21.68
C VAL A 187 -24.31 -0.51 21.03
N ARG A 188 -24.71 0.51 20.26
CA ARG A 188 -25.97 0.50 19.50
C ARG A 188 -25.99 -0.57 18.42
N ALA A 189 -24.83 -0.91 17.86
CA ALA A 189 -24.68 -1.99 16.89
C ALA A 189 -24.70 -3.39 17.54
N GLN A 190 -24.61 -3.47 18.87
CA GLN A 190 -24.49 -4.72 19.63
C GLN A 190 -23.28 -5.59 19.19
N ASP A 191 -22.16 -4.94 18.83
CA ASP A 191 -20.91 -5.63 18.51
C ASP A 191 -19.98 -5.66 19.71
N GLU A 192 -19.95 -6.79 20.42
CA GLU A 192 -19.05 -7.00 21.56
C GLU A 192 -17.57 -6.91 21.16
N GLU A 193 -17.22 -7.40 19.96
CA GLU A 193 -15.85 -7.35 19.45
C GLU A 193 -15.34 -5.91 19.31
N LEU A 194 -16.15 -5.04 18.69
CA LEU A 194 -15.79 -3.63 18.51
C LEU A 194 -15.75 -2.88 19.84
N VAL A 195 -16.67 -3.19 20.74
CA VAL A 195 -16.69 -2.61 22.10
C VAL A 195 -15.42 -3.00 22.86
N ASN A 196 -14.99 -4.26 22.81
CA ASN A 196 -13.75 -4.71 23.45
C ASN A 196 -12.51 -4.04 22.86
N ILE A 197 -12.43 -3.85 21.54
CA ILE A 197 -11.31 -3.15 20.91
C ILE A 197 -11.29 -1.67 21.34
N LEU A 198 -12.44 -1.00 21.36
CA LEU A 198 -12.52 0.40 21.77
C LEU A 198 -12.20 0.59 23.26
N LEU A 199 -12.70 -0.29 24.13
CA LEU A 199 -12.38 -0.29 25.56
C LEU A 199 -10.90 -0.56 25.81
N SER A 200 -10.30 -1.51 25.09
CA SER A 200 -8.85 -1.77 25.20
C SER A 200 -8.00 -0.60 24.69
N GLY A 201 -8.52 0.18 23.73
CA GLY A 201 -7.91 1.44 23.29
C GLY A 201 -8.05 2.61 24.28
N GLY A 202 -8.87 2.48 25.33
CA GLY A 202 -9.11 3.56 26.30
C GLY A 202 -10.30 4.47 25.94
N ALA A 203 -11.32 3.94 25.25
CA ALA A 203 -12.58 4.66 25.05
C ALA A 203 -13.24 4.99 26.40
N GLU A 204 -13.64 6.25 26.57
CA GLU A 204 -14.39 6.68 27.76
C GLU A 204 -15.90 6.54 27.50
N LEU A 205 -16.60 6.01 28.50
CA LEU A 205 -18.06 5.98 28.55
C LEU A 205 -18.49 7.20 29.38
N HIS A 206 -19.09 8.20 28.74
CA HIS A 206 -19.60 9.41 29.38
C HIS A 206 -21.12 9.34 29.59
#